data_AF-X0X5B3-F1
#
_entry.id   AF-X0X5B3-F1
#
_cell.length_a   1.000
_cell.length_b   1.000
_cell.length_c   1.000
_cell.angle_alpha   90.00
_cell.angle_beta   90.00
_cell.angle_gamma   90.00
#
_symmetry.space_group_name_H-M   'P 1'
#
loop_
_entity.id
_entity.type
_entity.pdbx_description
1 polymer ?
#
loop_
_entity_poly.entity_id
_entity_poly.type
_entity_poly.pdbx_seq_one_letter_code
_entity_poly.pdbx_strand_id
1 'polypeptide(L)'
;DPAHRHALEVEPGSLMERVYGEGEIRVNSMHHMAIDELAPGLDVTARCPDGVVEAIESNMHDWFVMGTQFHPQGDSASALDLRVFEEFVAGVTGNVVNMRMVA
;
A
#
# COMPACT_ATOMS: atom_id res chain seq x y z
N ASP A 1 -16.14 1.03 11.99
CA ASP A 1 -15.76 2.25 12.74
C ASP A 1 -14.86 3.07 11.81
N PRO A 2 -15.21 4.32 11.46
CA PRO A 2 -14.41 5.15 10.55
C PRO A 2 -12.99 5.46 11.06
N ALA A 3 -12.77 5.34 12.37
CA ALA A 3 -11.47 5.51 13.01
C ALA A 3 -10.70 4.17 13.16
N HIS A 4 -11.24 3.06 12.65
CA HIS A 4 -10.58 1.77 12.76
C HIS A 4 -9.26 1.75 11.96
N ARG A 5 -8.20 1.33 12.65
CA ARG A 5 -6.86 1.19 12.08
C ARG A 5 -6.18 -0.04 12.64
N HIS A 6 -5.48 -0.78 11.79
CA HIS A 6 -4.66 -1.92 12.19
C HIS A 6 -3.21 -1.73 11.77
N ALA A 7 -2.34 -2.54 12.35
CA ALA A 7 -0.95 -2.59 11.95
C ALA A 7 -0.81 -3.19 10.54
N LEU A 8 0.28 -2.85 9.87
CA LEU A 8 0.67 -3.38 8.57
C LEU A 8 2.07 -3.99 8.68
N GLU A 9 2.19 -5.25 8.29
CA GLU A 9 3.43 -5.97 8.10
C GLU A 9 3.79 -5.93 6.62
N VAL A 10 4.93 -5.35 6.30
CA VAL A 10 5.35 -5.05 4.94
C VAL A 10 6.51 -5.95 4.54
N GLU A 11 6.43 -6.51 3.33
CA GLU A 11 7.49 -7.35 2.79
C GLU A 11 8.70 -6.50 2.36
N PRO A 12 9.94 -6.88 2.76
CA PRO A 12 11.14 -6.16 2.36
C PRO A 12 11.34 -6.13 0.84
N GLY A 13 11.79 -4.99 0.31
CA GLY A 13 12.00 -4.78 -1.13
C GLY A 13 10.73 -4.51 -1.95
N SER A 14 9.55 -4.45 -1.31
CA SER A 14 8.28 -4.14 -1.98
C SER A 14 8.11 -2.63 -2.27
N LEU A 15 7.12 -2.28 -3.10
CA LEU A 15 6.69 -0.89 -3.25
C LEU A 15 6.16 -0.34 -1.91
N MET A 16 5.47 -1.15 -1.11
CA MET A 16 5.01 -0.71 0.22
C MET A 16 6.15 -0.38 1.18
N GLU A 17 7.29 -1.08 1.11
CA GLU A 17 8.48 -0.71 1.88
C GLU A 17 8.99 0.67 1.44
N ARG A 18 8.93 0.99 0.14
CA ARG A 18 9.31 2.31 -0.36
C ARG A 18 8.34 3.41 0.11
N VAL A 19 7.04 3.10 0.21
CA VAL A 19 6.01 4.02 0.72
C VAL A 19 6.22 4.34 2.20
N TYR A 20 6.44 3.33 3.04
CA TYR A 20 6.38 3.50 4.49
C TYR A 20 7.74 3.45 5.20
N GLY A 21 8.73 2.78 4.61
CA GLY A 21 10.01 2.50 5.23
C GLY A 21 9.90 1.49 6.37
N GLU A 22 10.85 1.55 7.29
CA GLU A 22 10.88 0.72 8.49
C GLU A 22 10.05 1.33 9.63
N GLY A 23 9.44 0.48 10.46
CA GLY A 23 8.77 0.88 11.70
C GLY A 23 7.36 0.31 11.85
N GLU A 24 6.67 0.72 12.91
CA GLU A 24 5.27 0.35 13.10
C GLU A 24 4.37 1.20 12.19
N ILE A 25 3.73 0.55 11.22
CA ILE A 25 2.85 1.20 10.24
C ILE A 25 1.40 0.90 10.62
N ARG A 26 0.52 1.91 10.57
CA ARG A 26 -0.92 1.74 10.80
C ARG A 26 -1.76 2.41 9.73
N VAL A 27 -2.56 1.62 9.03
CA VAL A 27 -3.44 2.08 7.94
C VAL A 27 -4.90 2.12 8.40
N ASN A 28 -5.74 2.85 7.68
CA ASN A 28 -7.18 2.82 7.90
C ASN A 28 -7.78 1.51 7.36
N SER A 29 -8.95 1.12 7.86
CA SER A 29 -9.61 -0.10 7.39
C SER A 29 -11.12 0.07 7.33
N MET A 30 -11.64 -0.05 6.11
CA MET A 30 -13.08 0.08 5.80
C MET A 30 -13.51 -0.92 4.71
N HIS A 31 -13.42 -2.20 5.01
CA HIS A 31 -13.84 -3.27 4.10
C HIS A 31 -14.46 -4.43 4.88
N HIS A 32 -15.39 -5.14 4.24
CA HIS A 32 -16.00 -6.36 4.78
C HIS A 32 -15.56 -7.63 4.04
N MET A 33 -14.77 -7.46 2.99
CA MET A 33 -14.24 -8.52 2.16
C MET A 33 -12.71 -8.41 2.16
N ALA A 34 -12.06 -9.52 1.89
CA ALA A 34 -10.62 -9.63 1.78
C ALA A 34 -10.28 -10.61 0.65
N ILE A 35 -9.04 -10.56 0.18
CA ILE A 35 -8.51 -11.53 -0.79
C ILE A 35 -8.39 -12.90 -0.11
N ASP A 36 -9.02 -13.91 -0.70
CA ASP A 36 -8.90 -15.31 -0.29
C ASP A 36 -7.79 -16.02 -1.10
N GLU A 37 -7.87 -15.92 -2.43
CA GLU A 37 -6.87 -16.47 -3.35
C GLU A 37 -6.32 -15.36 -4.26
N LEU A 38 -4.99 -15.21 -4.29
CA LEU A 38 -4.32 -14.25 -5.16
C LEU A 38 -4.05 -14.86 -6.54
N ALA A 39 -4.32 -14.10 -7.59
CA ALA A 39 -4.07 -14.54 -8.95
C ALA A 39 -2.56 -14.68 -9.26
N PRO A 40 -2.17 -15.59 -10.18
CA PRO A 40 -0.80 -15.65 -10.67
C PRO A 40 -0.34 -14.31 -11.27
N GLY A 41 0.95 -14.02 -11.15
CA GLY A 41 1.53 -12.75 -11.64
C GLY A 41 1.49 -11.60 -10.61
N LEU A 42 0.96 -11.86 -9.42
CA LEU A 42 0.89 -10.92 -8.30
C LEU A 42 1.54 -11.53 -7.06
N ASP A 43 2.22 -10.70 -6.28
CA ASP A 43 2.75 -11.03 -4.97
C ASP A 43 1.99 -10.26 -3.89
N VAL A 44 1.80 -10.88 -2.72
CA VAL A 44 1.35 -10.16 -1.52
C VAL A 44 2.53 -9.42 -0.93
N THR A 45 2.41 -8.11 -0.75
CA THR A 45 3.50 -7.26 -0.25
C THR A 45 3.21 -6.57 1.06
N ALA A 46 1.97 -6.64 1.53
CA ALA A 46 1.66 -6.32 2.91
C ALA A 46 0.46 -7.10 3.44
N ARG A 47 0.48 -7.40 4.73
CA ARG A 47 -0.61 -8.03 5.47
C ARG A 47 -0.85 -7.30 6.77
N CYS A 48 -2.04 -7.41 7.33
CA CYS A 48 -2.22 -7.09 8.76
C CYS A 48 -1.90 -8.34 9.63
N PRO A 49 -1.69 -8.18 10.95
CA PRO A 49 -1.23 -9.28 11.82
C PRO A 49 -2.17 -10.49 11.90
N ASP A 50 -3.43 -10.36 11.50
CA ASP A 50 -4.36 -11.50 11.44
C ASP A 50 -4.27 -12.29 10.12
N GLY A 51 -3.43 -11.84 9.19
CA GLY A 51 -3.11 -12.50 7.93
C GLY A 51 -3.84 -11.94 6.71
N VAL A 52 -4.83 -11.05 6.88
CA VAL A 52 -5.54 -10.42 5.77
C VAL A 52 -4.55 -9.67 4.87
N VAL A 53 -4.69 -9.88 3.56
CA VAL A 53 -3.88 -9.23 2.52
C VAL A 53 -4.30 -7.77 2.42
N GLU A 54 -3.32 -6.89 2.62
CA GLU A 54 -3.52 -5.44 2.63
C GLU A 54 -2.86 -4.74 1.44
N ALA A 55 -1.83 -5.34 0.85
CA ALA A 55 -1.23 -4.85 -0.38
C ALA A 55 -0.76 -5.97 -1.29
N ILE A 56 -0.84 -5.69 -2.60
CA ILE A 56 -0.40 -6.58 -3.68
C ILE A 56 0.34 -5.80 -4.76
N GLU A 57 1.27 -6.45 -5.43
CA GLU A 57 2.09 -5.88 -6.50
C GLU A 57 2.28 -6.89 -7.63
N SER A 58 2.53 -6.40 -8.85
CA SER A 58 2.87 -7.27 -9.99
C SER A 58 4.29 -7.79 -9.87
N ASN A 59 4.49 -9.08 -10.12
CA ASN A 59 5.82 -9.67 -10.28
C ASN A 59 6.25 -9.81 -11.76
N MET A 60 5.44 -9.28 -12.68
CA MET A 60 5.72 -9.27 -14.12
C MET A 60 6.49 -8.01 -14.52
N HIS A 61 7.52 -8.18 -15.37
CA HIS A 61 8.46 -7.11 -15.70
C HIS A 61 7.90 -6.01 -16.61
N ASP A 62 6.84 -6.30 -17.37
CA ASP A 62 6.23 -5.42 -18.37
C ASP A 62 4.92 -4.79 -17.87
N TRP A 63 4.58 -5.00 -16.60
CA TRP A 63 3.33 -4.50 -16.02
C TRP A 63 3.54 -3.95 -14.61
N PHE A 64 3.25 -2.66 -14.45
CA PHE A 64 3.25 -2.01 -13.14
C PHE A 64 1.85 -2.11 -12.51
N VAL A 65 1.78 -2.71 -11.32
CA VAL A 65 0.55 -2.81 -10.50
C VAL A 65 0.89 -2.55 -9.05
N MET A 66 0.03 -1.77 -8.41
CA MET A 66 0.01 -1.53 -6.98
C MET A 66 -1.46 -1.57 -6.54
N GLY A 67 -1.77 -2.44 -5.59
CA GLY A 67 -3.11 -2.58 -5.02
C GLY A 67 -3.06 -2.48 -3.50
N THR A 68 -4.01 -1.75 -2.90
CA THR A 68 -4.17 -1.67 -1.45
C THR A 68 -5.61 -2.05 -1.06
N GLN A 69 -5.77 -2.75 0.06
CA GLN A 69 -7.08 -3.04 0.62
C GLN A 69 -7.57 -1.87 1.49
N PHE A 70 -6.66 -1.23 2.23
CA PHE A 70 -6.88 0.05 2.88
C PHE A 70 -7.09 1.20 1.87
N HIS A 71 -7.50 2.36 2.38
CA HIS A 71 -7.94 3.52 1.60
C HIS A 71 -6.97 4.72 1.75
N PRO A 72 -5.89 4.80 0.95
CA PRO A 72 -4.92 5.91 1.00
C PRO A 72 -5.52 7.28 0.63
N GLN A 73 -6.66 7.29 -0.07
CA GLN A 73 -7.47 8.46 -0.41
C GLN A 73 -8.51 8.85 0.64
N GLY A 74 -8.74 7.99 1.64
CA GLY A 74 -9.84 8.15 2.58
C GLY A 74 -9.62 9.27 3.58
N ASP A 75 -10.69 9.82 4.15
CA ASP A 75 -10.63 10.93 5.11
C ASP A 75 -9.80 10.62 6.37
N SER A 76 -9.69 9.33 6.73
CA SER A 76 -8.89 8.86 7.87
C SER A 76 -7.45 8.44 7.51
N ALA A 77 -7.04 8.66 6.26
CA ALA A 77 -5.68 8.39 5.81
C ALA A 77 -4.68 9.32 6.52
N SER A 78 -3.49 8.79 6.79
CA SER A 78 -2.35 9.56 7.26
C SER A 78 -1.69 10.33 6.12
N ALA A 79 -0.89 11.34 6.47
CA ALA A 79 -0.06 12.04 5.48
C ALA A 79 0.93 11.11 4.77
N LEU A 80 1.36 10.01 5.41
CA LEU A 80 2.23 9.02 4.78
C LEU A 80 1.51 8.24 3.68
N ASP A 81 0.21 8.03 3.79
CA ASP A 81 -0.57 7.25 2.81
C ASP A 81 -0.63 7.96 1.45
N LEU A 82 -0.41 9.28 1.39
CA LEU A 82 -0.27 10.03 0.14
C LEU A 82 0.93 9.55 -0.70
N ARG A 83 1.96 8.99 -0.05
CA ARG A 83 3.13 8.43 -0.75
C ARG A 83 2.77 7.23 -1.62
N VAL A 84 1.64 6.54 -1.37
CA VAL A 84 1.12 5.51 -2.28
C VAL A 84 0.89 6.09 -3.68
N PHE A 85 0.34 7.31 -3.76
CA PHE A 85 0.11 7.98 -5.05
C PHE A 85 1.40 8.48 -5.68
N GLU A 86 2.34 8.99 -4.87
CA GLU A 86 3.67 9.38 -5.36
C GLU A 86 4.38 8.18 -5.99
N GLU A 87 4.34 7.03 -5.32
CA GLU A 87 4.94 5.79 -5.81
C GLU A 87 4.23 5.24 -7.05
N PHE A 88 2.89 5.34 -7.10
CA PHE A 88 2.14 5.01 -8.29
C PHE A 88 2.55 5.89 -9.49
N VAL A 89 2.60 7.21 -9.32
CA VAL A 89 2.99 8.14 -10.39
C VAL A 89 4.43 7.89 -10.82
N ALA A 90 5.34 7.65 -9.88
CA ALA A 90 6.72 7.32 -10.19
C ALA A 90 6.82 6.02 -10.99
N GLY A 91 6.08 4.98 -10.59
CA GLY A 91 6.05 3.70 -11.27
C GLY A 91 5.53 3.76 -12.71
N VAL A 92 4.44 4.49 -12.96
CA VAL A 92 3.84 4.57 -14.31
C VAL A 92 4.56 5.53 -15.25
N THR A 93 5.28 6.53 -14.71
CA THR A 93 5.99 7.53 -15.52
C THR A 93 7.50 7.29 -15.64
N GLY A 94 8.09 6.50 -14.74
CA GLY A 94 9.53 6.35 -14.59
C GLY A 94 10.23 7.58 -13.97
N ASN A 95 9.48 8.58 -13.49
CA ASN A 95 10.04 9.80 -12.90
C ASN A 95 9.71 9.90 -11.41
N VAL A 96 10.73 10.10 -10.57
CA VAL A 96 10.50 10.36 -9.14
C VAL A 96 9.89 11.76 -8.98
N VAL A 97 8.62 11.81 -8.55
CA VAL A 97 7.95 13.07 -8.21
C VAL A 97 8.27 13.41 -6.77
N ASN A 98 9.17 14.37 -6.53
CA ASN A 98 9.33 14.96 -5.20
C ASN A 98 8.15 15.91 -4.94
N MET A 99 7.02 15.39 -4.42
CA MET A 99 5.96 16.25 -3.92
C MET A 99 6.44 16.92 -2.63
N ARG A 100 6.50 18.25 -2.65
CA ARG A 100 6.89 19.02 -1.47
C ARG A 100 5.69 19.09 -0.52
N MET A 101 5.72 18.28 0.53
CA MET A 101 4.77 18.42 1.63
C MET A 101 5.04 19.75 2.35
N VAL A 102 4.00 20.57 2.49
CA VAL A 102 4.04 21.82 3.25
C VAL A 102 3.17 21.59 4.49
N ALA A 103 3.74 21.84 5.67
CA ALA A 103 3.05 21.75 6.95
C ALA A 103 2.00 22.85 7.14
#